data_AF-A0A3B8T9R9-F1
#
_entry.id   AF-A0A3B8T9R9-F1
#
_cell.length_a   1.000
_cell.length_b   1.000
_cell.length_c   1.000
_cell.angle_alpha   90.00
_cell.angle_beta   90.00
_cell.angle_gamma   90.00
#
_symmetry.space_group_name_H-M   'P 1'
#
loop_
_entity.id
_entity.type
_entity.pdbx_description
1 polymer ?
#
loop_
_entity_poly.entity_id
_entity_poly.type
_entity_poly.pdbx_seq_one_letter_code
_entity_poly.pdbx_strand_id
1 'polypeptide(L)'
;NPADGIALDEKFSYTINATDALLTVTITREGKPDVVATYDMTGSQYEDPEQYMYFKVGVYHVNNTSDPSSDTGQFAQATFYEIRNSHDGYVFSE
;
A
#
# COMPACT_ATOMS: atom_id res chain seq x y z
N ASN A 1 -3.20 -20.37 8.45
CA ASN A 1 -3.93 -19.37 7.63
C ASN A 1 -4.87 -18.59 8.52
N PRO A 2 -4.83 -17.25 8.49
CA PRO A 2 -5.83 -16.43 9.18
C PRO A 2 -7.23 -16.72 8.61
N ALA A 3 -8.24 -16.78 9.48
CA ALA A 3 -9.61 -17.11 9.08
C ALA A 3 -10.27 -16.04 8.18
N ASP A 4 -9.84 -14.78 8.30
CA ASP A 4 -10.27 -13.66 7.43
C ASP A 4 -9.10 -13.08 6.63
N GLY A 5 -8.26 -13.95 6.05
CA GLY A 5 -7.16 -13.55 5.17
C GLY A 5 -7.60 -13.07 3.78
N ILE A 6 -6.60 -12.78 2.94
CA ILE A 6 -6.72 -12.57 1.50
C ILE A 6 -5.94 -13.72 0.84
N ALA A 7 -6.59 -14.48 -0.04
CA ALA A 7 -5.96 -15.60 -0.74
C ALA A 7 -5.05 -15.10 -1.89
N LEU A 8 -4.19 -15.98 -2.41
CA LEU A 8 -3.51 -15.71 -3.69
C LEU A 8 -4.57 -15.50 -4.78
N ASP A 9 -4.31 -14.54 -5.68
CA ASP A 9 -5.19 -14.12 -6.78
C ASP A 9 -6.58 -13.56 -6.38
N GLU A 10 -6.89 -13.44 -5.08
CA GLU A 10 -8.05 -12.71 -4.61
C GLU A 10 -7.87 -11.21 -4.89
N LYS A 11 -8.83 -10.61 -5.60
CA LYS A 11 -8.81 -9.16 -5.87
C LYS A 11 -9.19 -8.40 -4.62
N PHE A 12 -8.41 -7.37 -4.32
CA PHE A 12 -8.70 -6.38 -3.31
C PHE A 12 -8.20 -5.01 -3.77
N SER A 13 -8.70 -3.96 -3.13
CA SER A 13 -8.24 -2.59 -3.35
C SER A 13 -7.67 -2.05 -2.05
N TYR A 14 -6.72 -1.12 -2.16
CA TYR A 14 -6.28 -0.31 -1.03
C TYR A 14 -6.29 1.17 -1.40
N THR A 15 -6.56 2.00 -0.40
CA THR A 15 -6.45 3.46 -0.50
C THR A 15 -5.57 3.95 0.63
N ILE A 16 -4.57 4.76 0.29
CA ILE A 16 -3.73 5.48 1.24
C ILE A 16 -4.01 6.95 1.03
N ASN A 17 -4.63 7.59 2.02
CA ASN A 17 -4.95 9.01 1.99
C ASN A 17 -4.19 9.72 3.10
N ALA A 18 -3.36 10.70 2.73
CA ALA A 18 -2.65 11.57 3.65
C ALA A 18 -3.22 12.99 3.51
N THR A 19 -3.85 13.50 4.57
CA THR A 19 -4.41 14.85 4.60
C THR A 19 -3.92 15.53 5.88
N ASP A 20 -3.17 16.62 5.74
CA ASP A 20 -2.43 17.25 6.83
C ASP A 20 -1.57 16.22 7.59
N ALA A 21 -1.76 16.08 8.91
CA ALA A 21 -1.08 15.09 9.74
C ALA A 21 -1.80 13.74 9.81
N LEU A 22 -2.93 13.54 9.10
CA LEU A 22 -3.75 12.34 9.22
C LEU A 22 -3.48 11.38 8.06
N LEU A 23 -3.02 10.17 8.39
CA LEU A 23 -2.89 9.06 7.45
C LEU A 23 -4.05 8.08 7.63
N THR A 24 -4.87 7.92 6.60
CA THR A 24 -5.97 6.93 6.58
C THR A 24 -5.68 5.86 5.54
N VAL A 25 -5.70 4.60 5.98
CA VAL A 25 -5.51 3.42 5.13
C VAL A 25 -6.80 2.62 5.12
N THR A 26 -7.30 2.32 3.92
CA THR A 26 -8.50 1.50 3.71
C THR A 26 -8.16 0.29 2.88
N ILE A 27 -8.66 -0.88 3.27
CA ILE A 27 -8.65 -2.11 2.47
C ILE A 27 -10.10 -2.48 2.14
N THR A 28 -10.38 -2.61 0.85
CA THR A 28 -11.71 -2.96 0.32
C THR A 28 -11.65 -4.32 -0.36
N ARG A 29 -12.63 -5.18 -0.06
CA ARG A 29 -12.77 -6.52 -0.63
C ARG A 29 -14.22 -6.75 -1.07
N GLU A 30 -14.41 -7.42 -2.19
CA GLU A 30 -15.76 -7.68 -2.72
C GLU A 30 -16.62 -8.45 -1.69
N GLY A 31 -17.83 -7.95 -1.44
CA GLY A 31 -18.77 -8.59 -0.50
C GLY A 31 -18.40 -8.51 0.99
N LYS A 32 -17.35 -7.76 1.36
CA LYS A 32 -16.92 -7.56 2.75
C LYS A 32 -16.93 -6.06 3.11
N PRO A 33 -17.15 -5.72 4.39
CA PRO A 33 -17.00 -4.34 4.84
C PRO A 33 -15.53 -3.89 4.74
N ASP A 34 -15.34 -2.59 4.54
CA ASP A 34 -14.01 -1.98 4.51
C ASP A 34 -13.31 -2.13 5.87
N VAL A 35 -12.01 -2.38 5.81
CA VAL A 35 -11.12 -2.31 6.97
C VAL A 35 -10.39 -0.98 6.91
N VAL A 36 -10.64 -0.11 7.88
CA VAL A 36 -10.10 1.24 7.93
C VAL A 36 -9.21 1.39 9.16
N ALA A 37 -8.03 1.98 8.96
CA ALA A 37 -7.15 2.41 10.03
C ALA A 37 -6.75 3.87 9.81
N THR A 38 -6.76 4.64 10.89
CA THR A 38 -6.40 6.06 10.88
C THR A 38 -5.27 6.29 11.87
N TYR A 39 -4.25 7.01 11.44
CA TYR A 39 -3.06 7.32 12.20
C TYR A 39 -2.86 8.84 12.24
N ASP A 40 -2.81 9.39 13.44
CA ASP A 40 -2.34 10.76 13.66
C ASP A 40 -0.81 10.76 13.61
N MET A 41 -0.25 11.47 12.65
CA MET A 41 1.19 11.59 12.42
C MET A 41 1.77 12.86 13.06
N THR A 42 1.01 13.61 13.87
CA THR A 42 1.53 14.78 14.58
C THR A 42 2.79 14.43 15.38
N GLY A 43 3.88 15.16 15.16
CA GLY A 43 5.17 14.91 15.80
C GLY A 43 6.00 13.79 15.16
N SER A 44 5.57 13.24 14.02
CA SER A 44 6.39 12.31 13.21
C SER A 44 7.46 13.01 12.40
N GLN A 45 7.53 14.36 12.45
CA GLN A 45 8.50 15.22 11.76
C GLN A 45 8.30 15.28 10.23
N TYR A 46 7.17 14.78 9.73
CA TYR A 46 6.82 14.83 8.31
C TYR A 46 6.15 16.15 7.90
N GLU A 47 5.82 16.99 8.86
CA GLU A 47 5.35 18.36 8.67
C GLU A 47 6.49 19.37 8.38
N ASP A 48 7.75 18.94 8.46
CA ASP A 48 8.91 19.78 8.18
C ASP A 48 8.93 20.18 6.68
N PRO A 49 9.00 21.48 6.34
CA PRO A 49 8.97 21.96 4.95
C PRO A 49 10.15 21.48 4.08
N GLU A 50 11.22 20.96 4.66
CA GLU A 50 12.34 20.34 3.91
C GLU A 50 12.06 18.89 3.50
N GLN A 51 11.01 18.26 4.06
CA GLN A 51 10.59 16.92 3.68
C GLN A 51 9.72 16.96 2.43
N TYR A 52 9.98 16.04 1.50
CA TYR A 52 9.12 15.80 0.35
C TYR A 52 8.69 14.34 0.33
N MET A 53 7.46 14.10 -0.12
CA MET A 53 6.85 12.78 -0.14
C MET A 53 6.56 12.35 -1.57
N TYR A 54 6.57 11.03 -1.79
CA TYR A 54 6.18 10.42 -3.05
C TYR A 54 5.63 9.02 -2.77
N PHE A 55 4.63 8.61 -3.54
CA PHE A 55 4.09 7.26 -3.45
C PHE A 55 4.94 6.27 -4.24
N LYS A 56 4.93 5.01 -3.78
CA LYS A 56 5.49 3.86 -4.49
C LYS A 56 4.41 2.79 -4.59
N VAL A 57 4.36 2.10 -5.73
CA VAL A 57 3.45 0.98 -5.98
C VAL A 57 4.20 -0.14 -6.69
N GLY A 58 3.93 -1.39 -6.30
CA GLY A 58 4.57 -2.57 -6.87
C GLY A 58 4.85 -3.64 -5.82
N VAL A 59 5.72 -4.58 -6.17
CA VAL A 59 6.21 -5.62 -5.26
C VAL A 59 7.58 -5.20 -4.75
N TYR A 60 7.64 -4.76 -3.48
CA TYR A 60 8.91 -4.62 -2.78
C TYR A 60 9.15 -5.90 -1.94
N HIS A 61 9.94 -6.81 -2.50
CA HIS A 61 10.15 -8.14 -1.93
C HIS A 61 11.04 -8.07 -0.68
N VAL A 62 10.52 -8.52 0.47
CA VAL A 62 11.20 -8.41 1.78
C VAL A 62 11.96 -9.66 2.19
N ASN A 63 11.82 -10.78 1.48
CA ASN A 63 12.64 -11.97 1.69
C ASN A 63 13.97 -11.81 0.93
N ASN A 64 15.09 -11.83 1.66
CA ASN A 64 16.44 -11.72 1.11
C ASN A 64 17.35 -12.90 1.50
N THR A 65 16.78 -13.97 2.07
CA THR A 65 17.51 -15.15 2.56
C THR A 65 17.25 -16.39 1.71
N SER A 66 16.66 -16.24 0.52
CA SER A 66 16.35 -17.36 -0.36
C SER A 66 17.61 -18.12 -0.77
N ASP A 67 17.60 -19.45 -0.68
CA ASP A 67 18.68 -20.31 -1.14
C ASP A 67 18.69 -20.34 -2.69
N PRO A 68 19.74 -19.80 -3.34
CA PRO A 68 19.84 -19.76 -4.79
C PRO A 68 20.05 -21.15 -5.42
N SER A 69 20.34 -22.19 -4.62
CA SER A 69 20.47 -23.58 -5.07
C SER A 69 19.16 -24.37 -5.03
N SER A 70 18.08 -23.79 -4.49
CA SER A 70 16.76 -24.41 -4.45
C SER A 70 15.99 -24.20 -5.76
N ASP A 71 15.55 -25.30 -6.38
CA ASP A 71 14.96 -25.39 -7.73
C ASP A 71 13.56 -24.75 -7.88
N THR A 72 13.10 -24.00 -6.89
CA THR A 72 11.73 -23.43 -6.88
C THR A 72 11.67 -21.93 -7.15
N GLY A 73 12.82 -21.25 -7.22
CA GLY A 73 12.90 -19.81 -7.49
C GLY A 73 11.94 -19.01 -6.61
N GLN A 74 12.36 -18.59 -5.42
CA GLN A 74 11.48 -17.80 -4.56
C GLN A 74 11.27 -16.41 -5.16
N PHE A 75 10.02 -16.08 -5.52
CA PHE A 75 9.64 -14.76 -6.02
C PHE A 75 8.32 -14.30 -5.38
N ALA A 76 8.01 -13.01 -5.50
CA ALA A 76 6.66 -12.52 -5.32
C ALA A 76 6.21 -11.80 -6.59
N GLN A 77 4.92 -11.91 -6.86
CA GLN A 77 4.26 -11.29 -8.00
C GLN A 77 2.94 -10.70 -7.53
N ALA A 78 2.59 -9.54 -8.08
CA ALA A 78 1.28 -8.94 -7.93
C ALA A 78 0.83 -8.41 -9.29
N THR A 79 -0.48 -8.42 -9.53
CA THR A 79 -1.09 -7.85 -10.73
C THR A 79 -1.96 -6.66 -10.30
N PHE A 80 -1.61 -5.48 -10.78
CA PHE A 80 -2.40 -4.27 -10.54
C PHE A 80 -3.36 -4.07 -11.70
N TYR A 81 -4.65 -4.03 -11.41
CA TYR A 81 -5.71 -3.77 -12.40
C TYR A 81 -6.03 -2.28 -12.54
N GLU A 82 -5.74 -1.50 -11.51
CA GLU A 82 -5.91 -0.06 -11.49
C GLU A 82 -4.87 0.56 -10.55
N ILE A 83 -4.28 1.67 -10.97
CA ILE A 83 -3.40 2.52 -10.16
C ILE A 83 -3.85 3.95 -10.43
N ARG A 84 -4.16 4.69 -9.36
CA ARG A 84 -4.50 6.11 -9.39
C ARG A 84 -3.71 6.83 -8.31
N ASN A 85 -3.39 8.09 -8.57
CA ASN A 85 -2.70 8.94 -7.62
C ASN A 85 -3.18 10.38 -7.80
N SER A 86 -3.66 10.97 -6.71
CA SER A 86 -4.16 12.33 -6.70
C SER A 86 -3.48 13.21 -5.65
N HIS A 87 -3.35 14.49 -5.99
CA HIS A 87 -2.77 15.54 -5.16
C HIS A 87 -3.58 16.81 -5.35
N ASP A 88 -4.07 17.39 -4.26
CA ASP A 88 -4.80 18.66 -4.31
C ASP A 88 -3.89 19.77 -4.87
N GLY A 89 -4.43 20.57 -5.79
CA GLY A 89 -3.70 21.68 -6.41
C GLY A 89 -2.76 21.28 -7.56
N TYR A 90 -2.67 20.00 -7.94
CA TYR A 90 -1.85 19.54 -9.06
C TYR A 90 -2.69 19.15 -10.28
N VAL A 91 -2.41 19.78 -11.42
CA VAL A 91 -3.20 19.66 -12.67
C VAL A 91 -3.07 18.30 -13.37
N PHE A 92 -2.07 17.50 -12.99
CA PHE A 92 -1.82 16.15 -13.53
C PHE A 92 -2.17 15.04 -12.52
N SER A 93 -2.97 15.38 -11.51
CA SER A 93 -3.56 14.46 -10.54
C SER A 93 -4.67 13.64 -11.22
N GLU A 94 -4.68 12.32 -11.02
CA GLU A 94 -5.67 11.37 -11.58
C GLU A 94 -6.64 10.82 -10.53
#